data_AF-A0A562LC51-F1
#
_entry.id   AF-A0A562LC51-F1
#
_cell.length_a   1.000
_cell.length_b   1.000
_cell.length_c   1.000
_cell.angle_alpha   90.00
_cell.angle_beta   90.00
_cell.angle_gamma   90.00
#
_symmetry.space_group_name_H-M   'P 1'
#
loop_
_entity.id
_entity.type
_entity.pdbx_description
1 polymer ?
#
loop_
_entity_poly.entity_id
_entity_poly.type
_entity_poly.pdbx_seq_one_letter_code
_entity_poly.pdbx_strand_id
1 'polypeptide(L)' 'MKIKPADIWLISLLAMLIVGVLGVAITGDARWLGLAVLPCIVYAKWFRI' A
#
# COMPACT_ATOMS: atom_id res chain seq x y z
N MET A 1 -1.83 -18.25 17.24
CA MET A 1 -2.26 -17.92 15.87
C MET A 1 -1.05 -18.03 14.95
N LYS A 2 -1.05 -18.95 13.97
CA LYS A 2 0.01 -18.98 12.94
C LYS A 2 -0.29 -17.86 11.96
N ILE A 3 0.42 -16.74 12.07
CA ILE A 3 0.36 -15.66 11.08
C ILE A 3 0.88 -16.27 9.78
N LYS A 4 0.00 -16.41 8.78
CA LYS A 4 0.44 -16.89 7.48
C LYS A 4 1.19 -15.74 6.81
N PRO A 5 2.22 -16.03 6.00
CA PRO A 5 2.92 -14.97 5.26
C PRO A 5 1.92 -14.12 4.47
N ALA A 6 0.87 -14.73 3.89
CA ALA A 6 -0.28 -14.07 3.25
C ALA A 6 -0.87 -12.89 4.04
N ASP A 7 -1.04 -13.03 5.36
CA ASP A 7 -1.59 -11.98 6.22
C ASP A 7 -0.63 -10.78 6.36
N ILE A 8 0.67 -11.03 6.39
CA ILE A 8 1.69 -9.97 6.49
C ILE A 8 1.66 -9.09 5.24
N TRP A 9 1.53 -9.70 4.06
CA TRP A 9 1.41 -8.96 2.80
C TRP A 9 0.15 -8.09 2.77
N LEU A 10 -0.98 -8.61 3.26
CA LEU A 10 -2.25 -7.88 3.33
C LEU A 10 -2.15 -6.67 4.27
N ILE A 11 -1.49 -6.85 5.43
CA ILE A 11 -1.28 -5.79 6.43
C ILE A 11 -0.37 -4.68 5.84
N SER A 12 0.70 -5.05 5.13
CA SER A 12 1.58 -4.06 4.48
C SER A 12 0.86 -3.26 3.38
N LEU A 13 0.03 -3.90 2.57
CA LEU A 13 -0.80 -3.22 1.57
C LEU A 13 -1.77 -2.25 2.23
N LEU A 14 -2.45 -2.70 3.29
CA LEU A 14 -3.39 -1.86 4.04
C LEU A 14 -2.69 -0.64 4.65
N ALA A 15 -1.50 -0.83 5.23
CA ALA A 15 -0.72 0.25 5.81
C ALA A 15 -0.30 1.30 4.76
N MET A 16 0.15 0.88 3.57
CA MET A 16 0.50 1.81 2.49
C MET A 16 -0.71 2.61 2.00
N LEU A 17 -1.88 1.98 1.94
CA LEU A 17 -3.12 2.62 1.52
C LEU A 17 -3.56 3.68 2.55
N ILE A 18 -3.46 3.37 3.84
CA ILE A 18 -3.74 4.31 4.93
C ILE A 18 -2.78 5.50 4.87
N VAL A 19 -1.48 5.28 4.72
CA VAL A 19 -0.48 6.37 4.62
C VAL A 19 -0.72 7.23 3.38
N GLY A 20 -1.08 6.63 2.24
CA GLY A 20 -1.45 7.36 1.04
C GLY A 20 -2.66 8.26 1.24
N VAL A 21 -3.73 7.74 1.84
CA VAL A 21 -4.96 8.50 2.14
C VAL A 21 -4.69 9.60 3.17
N LEU A 22 -3.91 9.32 4.23
CA LEU A 22 -3.53 10.32 5.21
C LEU A 22 -2.69 11.45 4.59
N GLY A 23 -1.71 11.10 3.76
CA GLY A 23 -0.87 12.05 3.05
C GLY A 23 -1.67 12.96 2.12
N VAL A 24 -2.65 12.40 1.39
CA VAL A 24 -3.58 13.20 0.57
C VAL A 24 -4.47 14.08 1.44
N ALA A 25 -5.03 13.55 2.53
CA ALA A 25 -5.92 14.31 3.41
C ALA A 25 -5.23 15.49 4.09
N ILE A 26 -3.95 15.35 4.44
CA ILE A 26 -3.14 16.40 5.07
C ILE A 26 -2.65 17.42 4.03
N THR A 27 -2.18 16.95 2.87
CA THR A 27 -1.47 17.82 1.91
C THR A 27 -2.38 18.36 0.80
N GLY A 28 -3.53 17.73 0.56
CA GLY A 28 -4.43 18.06 -0.56
C GLY A 28 -3.91 17.63 -1.95
N ASP A 29 -2.71 17.05 -2.02
CA ASP A 29 -2.03 16.72 -3.26
C ASP A 29 -2.25 15.26 -3.68
N ALA A 30 -2.77 15.05 -4.90
CA ALA A 30 -2.93 13.72 -5.51
C ALA A 30 -1.60 12.96 -5.72
N ARG A 31 -0.46 13.64 -5.55
CA ARG A 31 0.89 13.03 -5.63
C ARG A 31 1.10 11.94 -4.59
N TRP A 32 0.46 12.05 -3.42
CA TRP A 32 0.53 11.04 -2.36
C TRP A 32 -0.22 9.76 -2.71
N LEU A 33 -1.32 9.87 -3.48
CA LEU A 33 -1.99 8.71 -4.08
C LEU A 33 -1.08 8.02 -5.10
N GLY A 34 -0.39 8.77 -5.96
CA GLY A 34 0.57 8.21 -6.91
C GLY A 34 1.77 7.50 -6.24
N LEU A 35 2.31 8.10 -5.18
CA LEU A 35 3.37 7.53 -4.35
C LEU A 35 2.93 6.27 -3.61
N ALA A 36 1.66 6.15 -3.23
CA ALA A 36 1.08 4.93 -2.65
C ALA A 36 0.77 3.85 -3.70
N VAL A 37 0.47 4.25 -4.95
CA VAL A 37 0.22 3.32 -6.06
C VAL A 37 1.52 2.68 -6.57
N LEU A 38 2.64 3.39 -6.56
CA LEU A 38 3.96 2.86 -6.95
C LEU A 38 4.34 1.56 -6.22
N PRO A 39 4.33 1.48 -4.88
CA PRO A 39 4.65 0.25 -4.18
C PRO A 39 3.57 -0.82 -4.39
N CYS A 40 2.30 -0.46 -4.60
CA CYS A 40 1.25 -1.42 -5.00
C CYS A 40 1.54 -2.06 -6.36
N ILE A 41 2.00 -1.30 -7.35
CA ILE A 41 2.38 -1.83 -8.68
C ILE A 41 3.61 -2.74 -8.57
N VAL A 42 4.63 -2.32 -7.82
CA VAL A 42 5.84 -3.12 -7.58
C VAL A 42 5.48 -4.43 -6.90
N TYR A 43 4.60 -4.39 -5.89
CA TYR A 43 4.08 -5.58 -5.21
C TYR A 43 3.29 -6.50 -6.15
N ALA A 44 2.35 -5.95 -6.92
CA ALA A 44 1.54 -6.72 -7.88
C ALA A 44 2.42 -7.41 -8.93
N LYS A 45 3.46 -6.71 -9.41
CA LYS A 45 4.42 -7.25 -10.38
C LYS A 45 5.32 -8.33 -9.76
N TRP A 46 5.72 -8.18 -8.50
CA TRP A 46 6.59 -9.12 -7.82
C TRP A 46 5.87 -10.42 -7.45
N PHE A 47 4.59 -10.34 -7.11
CA PHE A 47 3.77 -11.50 -6.76
C PHE A 47 3.21 -12.29 -7.95
N ARG A 48 3.43 -11.83 -9.19
CA ARG A 48 2.92 -12.44 -10.44
C ARG A 48 1.54 -13.09 -10.27
N ILE A 49 0.52 -12.24 -10.14
CA ILE A 49 -0.78 -12.53 -10.77
C ILE A 49 -0.58 -12.55 -12.28
#